data_AF-A0A974P0Q2-F1
#
_entry.id   AF-A0A974P0Q2-F1
#
_cell.length_a   1.000
_cell.length_b   1.000
_cell.length_c   1.000
_cell.angle_alpha   90.00
_cell.angle_beta   90.00
_cell.angle_gamma   90.00
#
_symmetry.space_group_name_H-M   'P 1'
#
loop_
_entity.id
_entity.type
_entity.pdbx_description
1 polymer ?
#
loop_
_entity_poly.entity_id
_entity_poly.type
_entity_poly.pdbx_seq_one_letter_code
_entity_poly.pdbx_strand_id
1 'polypeptide(L)'
;MIAGSAGSDSLTAGVTTRAYTAGLDAFAARISSSLTAGAGDRLAYYGGAGDEKVAGLAISEGRVYLTGQAGSDLPGLDAVAKKDGFLTELNLDTGATGFTRRFSGTGGYATPPPSPSTIPGPAPWIAWACPRARWT
;
A
#
# COMPACT_ATOMS: atom_id res chain seq x y z
N MET A 1 1.65 13.89 0.04
CA MET A 1 1.13 12.82 -0.85
C MET A 1 -0.07 12.20 -0.17
N ILE A 2 -0.97 11.63 -0.95
CA ILE A 2 -2.17 10.95 -0.46
C ILE A 2 -2.22 9.55 -1.04
N ALA A 3 -2.88 8.64 -0.35
CA ALA A 3 -3.20 7.32 -0.87
C ALA A 3 -4.60 6.90 -0.42
N GLY A 4 -5.19 6.00 -1.19
CA GLY A 4 -6.52 5.49 -0.93
C GLY A 4 -6.84 4.38 -1.91
N SER A 5 -8.12 4.07 -2.02
CA SER A 5 -8.60 3.10 -3.01
C SER A 5 -9.69 3.73 -3.87
N ALA A 6 -9.68 3.43 -5.16
CA ALA A 6 -10.62 3.97 -6.13
C ALA A 6 -11.14 2.84 -7.04
N GLY A 7 -12.46 2.78 -7.23
CA GLY A 7 -13.13 1.75 -8.06
C GLY A 7 -13.37 2.18 -9.50
N SER A 8 -12.67 3.23 -9.95
CA SER A 8 -12.79 3.80 -11.28
C SER A 8 -11.55 4.62 -11.63
N ASP A 9 -11.35 4.83 -12.93
CA ASP A 9 -10.32 5.68 -13.53
C ASP A 9 -10.66 7.18 -13.53
N SER A 10 -11.80 7.55 -12.92
CA SER A 10 -12.29 8.94 -12.84
C SER A 10 -11.46 9.85 -11.94
N LEU A 11 -10.68 9.27 -11.02
CA LEU A 11 -9.75 10.04 -10.20
C LEU A 11 -8.57 10.47 -11.07
N THR A 12 -8.33 11.77 -11.14
CA THR A 12 -7.21 12.35 -11.89
C THR A 12 -6.45 13.33 -11.02
N ALA A 13 -5.11 13.26 -11.08
CA ALA A 13 -4.21 14.18 -10.39
C ALA A 13 -2.96 14.39 -11.26
N GLY A 14 -3.07 15.29 -12.24
CA GLY A 14 -2.01 15.59 -13.19
C GLY A 14 -1.74 14.42 -14.14
N VAL A 15 -0.52 13.87 -14.10
CA VAL A 15 -0.11 12.77 -14.97
C VAL A 15 -0.37 11.43 -14.29
N THR A 16 -1.19 10.59 -14.93
CA THR A 16 -1.37 9.20 -14.51
C THR A 16 -0.23 8.34 -15.05
N THR A 17 0.70 7.94 -14.17
CA THR A 17 1.87 7.13 -14.56
C THR A 17 1.61 5.64 -14.53
N ARG A 18 0.54 5.21 -13.88
CA ARG A 18 0.03 3.84 -13.93
C ARG A 18 -1.49 3.85 -13.88
N ALA A 19 -2.13 3.27 -14.89
CA ALA A 19 -3.58 3.30 -15.04
C ALA A 19 -4.30 2.36 -14.07
N TYR A 20 -5.56 2.68 -13.79
CA TYR A 20 -6.52 1.82 -13.12
C TYR A 20 -6.72 0.52 -13.93
N THR A 21 -6.94 -0.58 -13.21
CA THR A 21 -7.10 -1.93 -13.76
C THR A 21 -8.57 -2.33 -13.74
N ALA A 22 -9.11 -2.69 -12.57
CA ALA A 22 -10.50 -3.12 -12.38
C ALA A 22 -10.84 -3.15 -10.88
N GLY A 23 -12.10 -3.45 -10.55
CA GLY A 23 -12.56 -3.63 -9.17
C GLY A 23 -12.33 -2.39 -8.29
N LEU A 24 -11.42 -2.50 -7.34
CA LEU A 24 -11.01 -1.41 -6.46
C LEU A 24 -9.48 -1.41 -6.39
N ASP A 25 -8.83 -0.44 -7.02
CA ASP A 25 -7.37 -0.36 -7.00
C ASP A 25 -6.90 0.54 -5.85
N ALA A 26 -5.77 0.19 -5.23
CA ALA A 26 -5.02 1.13 -4.41
C ALA A 26 -4.45 2.23 -5.30
N PHE A 27 -4.38 3.46 -4.82
CA PHE A 27 -3.71 4.55 -5.51
C PHE A 27 -2.80 5.34 -4.58
N ALA A 28 -1.77 5.95 -5.16
CA ALA A 28 -0.99 7.00 -4.53
C ALA A 28 -0.94 8.22 -5.45
N ALA A 29 -1.12 9.41 -4.87
CA ALA A 29 -1.04 10.66 -5.58
C ALA A 29 -0.06 11.63 -4.91
N ARG A 30 0.80 12.24 -5.73
CA ARG A 30 1.56 13.45 -5.39
C ARG A 30 0.77 14.63 -5.94
N ILE A 31 0.42 15.55 -5.06
CA ILE A 31 -0.24 16.81 -5.39
C ILE A 31 0.66 17.93 -4.86
N SER A 32 0.75 19.02 -5.62
CA SER A 32 1.43 20.25 -5.21
C SER A 32 0.98 20.71 -3.82
N SER A 33 1.93 21.19 -3.00
CA SER A 33 1.63 21.77 -1.69
C SER A 33 0.81 23.05 -1.78
N SER A 34 0.81 23.74 -2.93
CA SER A 34 -0.04 24.90 -3.19
C SER A 34 -1.48 24.53 -3.55
N LEU A 35 -1.80 23.23 -3.65
CA LEU A 35 -3.11 22.70 -4.10
C LEU A 35 -3.57 23.26 -5.45
N THR A 36 -2.64 23.84 -6.21
CA THR A 36 -2.85 24.28 -7.58
C THR A 36 -2.30 23.20 -8.48
N ALA A 37 -3.08 22.83 -9.51
CA ALA A 37 -2.67 21.81 -10.47
C ALA A 37 -1.29 22.17 -11.05
N GLY A 38 -0.32 21.29 -10.83
CA GLY A 38 1.08 21.51 -11.19
C GLY A 38 1.62 20.41 -12.10
N ALA A 39 2.65 20.74 -12.89
CA ALA A 39 3.32 19.77 -13.76
C ALA A 39 3.98 18.59 -12.99
N GLY A 40 4.16 18.73 -11.67
CA GLY A 40 4.67 17.70 -10.77
C GLY A 40 3.60 16.80 -10.15
N ASP A 41 2.32 17.02 -10.45
CA ASP A 41 1.24 16.19 -9.94
C ASP A 41 1.26 14.83 -10.64
N ARG A 42 1.18 13.77 -9.84
CA ARG A 42 1.28 12.38 -10.29
C ARG A 42 0.21 11.54 -9.62
N LEU A 43 -0.34 10.61 -10.39
CA LEU A 43 -1.24 9.57 -9.92
C LEU A 43 -0.76 8.21 -10.41
N ALA A 44 -0.71 7.24 -9.52
CA ALA A 44 -0.43 5.86 -9.89
C ALA A 44 -1.36 4.92 -9.14
N TYR A 45 -2.01 4.05 -9.90
CA TYR A 45 -2.84 2.97 -9.38
C TYR A 45 -2.00 1.70 -9.19
N TYR A 46 -2.42 0.86 -8.26
CA TYR A 46 -1.81 -0.42 -7.95
C TYR A 46 -2.92 -1.38 -7.50
N GLY A 47 -3.22 -2.34 -8.34
CA GLY A 47 -4.21 -3.37 -8.06
C GLY A 47 -4.30 -4.36 -9.20
N GLY A 48 -5.17 -5.35 -9.02
CA GLY A 48 -5.44 -6.42 -9.97
C GLY A 48 -6.89 -6.40 -10.40
N ALA A 49 -7.48 -7.59 -10.57
CA ALA A 49 -8.88 -7.72 -11.00
C ALA A 49 -9.89 -7.60 -9.84
N GLY A 50 -9.42 -7.59 -8.60
CA GLY A 50 -10.23 -7.66 -7.38
C GLY A 50 -10.22 -6.38 -6.57
N ASP A 51 -10.57 -6.51 -5.30
CA ASP A 51 -10.67 -5.37 -4.40
C ASP A 51 -9.39 -5.19 -3.55
N GLU A 52 -8.60 -4.19 -3.89
CA GLU A 52 -7.42 -3.73 -3.16
C GLU A 52 -7.73 -2.52 -2.27
N LYS A 53 -7.66 -2.73 -0.95
CA LYS A 53 -7.92 -1.71 0.07
C LYS A 53 -6.61 -1.20 0.66
N VAL A 54 -6.31 0.09 0.51
CA VAL A 54 -5.16 0.73 1.19
C VAL A 54 -5.45 0.89 2.67
N ALA A 55 -4.52 0.46 3.51
CA ALA A 55 -4.53 0.66 4.95
C ALA A 55 -3.47 1.67 5.41
N GLY A 56 -2.40 1.88 4.63
CA GLY A 56 -1.32 2.78 5.02
C GLY A 56 -0.43 3.22 3.87
N LEU A 57 0.22 4.36 4.08
CA LEU A 57 1.14 5.01 3.17
C LEU A 57 2.39 5.43 3.95
N ALA A 58 3.56 5.10 3.43
CA ALA A 58 4.83 5.67 3.88
C ALA A 58 5.62 6.20 2.68
N ILE A 59 6.47 7.20 2.93
CA ILE A 59 7.32 7.80 1.91
C ILE A 59 8.74 7.76 2.44
N SER A 60 9.67 7.21 1.66
CA SER A 60 11.09 7.23 1.98
C SER A 60 11.90 7.40 0.71
N GLU A 61 12.89 8.29 0.72
CA GLU A 61 13.80 8.52 -0.41
C GLU A 61 13.08 8.83 -1.75
N GLY A 62 11.93 9.51 -1.69
CA GLY A 62 11.11 9.81 -2.87
C GLY A 62 10.31 8.63 -3.42
N ARG A 63 10.41 7.45 -2.81
CA ARG A 63 9.60 6.27 -3.13
C ARG A 63 8.40 6.17 -2.20
N VAL A 64 7.31 5.64 -2.75
CA VAL A 64 6.04 5.48 -2.03
C VAL A 64 5.86 4.02 -1.66
N TYR A 65 5.56 3.75 -0.40
CA TYR A 65 5.25 2.42 0.10
C TYR A 65 3.77 2.35 0.45
N LEU A 66 3.04 1.50 -0.27
CA LEU A 66 1.63 1.23 -0.02
C LEU A 66 1.49 -0.12 0.69
N THR A 67 0.67 -0.11 1.73
CA THR A 67 0.28 -1.33 2.44
C THR A 67 -1.23 -1.42 2.56
N GLY A 68 -1.76 -2.63 2.51
CA GLY A 68 -3.20 -2.84 2.41
C GLY A 68 -3.59 -4.30 2.33
N GLN A 69 -4.85 -4.53 1.95
CA GLN A 69 -5.39 -5.85 1.67
C GLN A 69 -5.64 -5.99 0.17
N ALA A 70 -5.30 -7.14 -0.40
CA ALA A 70 -5.59 -7.53 -1.76
C ALA A 70 -6.62 -8.68 -1.77
N GLY A 71 -7.71 -8.48 -2.50
CA GLY A 71 -8.77 -9.46 -2.62
C GLY A 71 -8.54 -10.48 -3.73
N SER A 72 -7.55 -10.23 -4.61
CA SER A 72 -7.24 -11.09 -5.75
C SER A 72 -5.75 -11.09 -6.07
N ASP A 73 -5.38 -11.57 -7.26
CA ASP A 73 -4.03 -11.49 -7.80
C ASP A 73 -3.57 -10.03 -7.88
N LEU A 74 -2.31 -9.81 -7.53
CA LEU A 74 -1.64 -8.54 -7.68
C LEU A 74 -0.70 -8.61 -8.90
N PRO A 75 -0.30 -7.47 -9.46
CA PRO A 75 0.65 -7.40 -10.56
C PRO A 75 1.93 -8.19 -10.26
N GLY A 76 2.09 -9.35 -10.94
CA GLY A 76 3.23 -10.26 -10.76
C GLY A 76 3.21 -11.10 -9.48
N LEU A 77 2.07 -11.18 -8.78
CA LEU A 77 1.92 -11.91 -7.52
C LEU A 77 0.54 -12.58 -7.41
N ASP A 78 0.53 -13.89 -7.59
CA ASP A 78 -0.66 -14.73 -7.43
C ASP A 78 -1.25 -14.61 -6.00
N ALA A 79 -2.56 -14.78 -5.89
CA ALA A 79 -3.25 -14.83 -4.62
C ALA A 79 -2.76 -16.02 -3.78
N VAL A 80 -2.38 -15.74 -2.53
CA VAL A 80 -1.95 -16.76 -1.57
C VAL A 80 -3.16 -17.22 -0.74
N ALA A 81 -4.05 -16.30 -0.37
CA ALA A 81 -5.31 -16.57 0.29
C ALA A 81 -6.42 -15.61 -0.18
N LYS A 82 -7.62 -15.73 0.41
CA LYS A 82 -8.80 -14.94 0.03
C LYS A 82 -8.64 -13.42 0.27
N LYS A 83 -7.88 -13.00 1.28
CA LYS A 83 -7.53 -11.60 1.55
C LYS A 83 -6.11 -11.49 2.09
N ASP A 84 -5.16 -11.30 1.19
CA ASP A 84 -3.77 -11.14 1.59
C ASP A 84 -3.48 -9.69 1.95
N GLY A 85 -2.57 -9.49 2.90
CA GLY A 85 -1.91 -8.21 3.08
C GLY A 85 -0.85 -8.03 2.01
N PHE A 86 -0.64 -6.81 1.57
CA PHE A 86 0.45 -6.50 0.67
C PHE A 86 1.30 -5.33 1.18
N LEU A 87 2.54 -5.31 0.71
CA LEU A 87 3.44 -4.17 0.76
C LEU A 87 4.01 -4.00 -0.64
N THR A 88 3.88 -2.82 -1.22
CA THR A 88 4.46 -2.50 -2.52
C THR A 88 5.18 -1.16 -2.47
N GLU A 89 6.36 -1.12 -3.06
CA GLU A 89 7.06 0.11 -3.39
C GLU A 89 6.63 0.58 -4.78
N LEU A 90 6.23 1.85 -4.89
CA LEU A 90 5.74 2.49 -6.09
C LEU A 90 6.53 3.77 -6.36
N ASN A 91 7.05 3.88 -7.58
CA ASN A 91 7.65 5.10 -8.10
C ASN A 91 6.56 5.90 -8.84
N LEU A 92 6.21 7.07 -8.31
CA LEU A 92 5.17 7.91 -8.90
C LEU A 92 5.60 8.61 -10.19
N ASP A 93 6.90 8.77 -10.43
CA ASP A 93 7.41 9.45 -11.62
C ASP A 93 7.36 8.52 -12.85
N THR A 94 7.50 7.21 -12.65
CA THR A 94 7.48 6.21 -13.73
C THR A 94 6.29 5.24 -13.69
N GLY A 95 5.57 5.17 -12.58
CA GLY A 95 4.53 4.16 -12.35
C GLY A 95 5.09 2.76 -12.04
N ALA A 96 6.41 2.59 -12.06
CA ALA A 96 7.06 1.30 -11.83
C ALA A 96 6.95 0.87 -10.36
N THR A 97 6.77 -0.42 -10.14
CA THR A 97 6.89 -1.03 -8.82
C THR A 97 8.28 -1.57 -8.59
N GLY A 98 8.79 -1.37 -7.38
CA GLY A 98 10.07 -1.93 -6.94
C GLY A 98 9.83 -3.22 -6.16
N PHE A 99 10.14 -3.17 -4.87
CA PHE A 99 9.88 -4.28 -3.96
C PHE A 99 8.39 -4.48 -3.70
N THR A 100 7.88 -5.68 -3.96
CA THR A 100 6.50 -6.05 -3.68
C THR A 100 6.43 -7.39 -2.96
N ARG A 101 5.62 -7.47 -1.90
CA ARG A 101 5.39 -8.69 -1.13
C ARG A 101 3.94 -8.84 -0.71
N ARG A 102 3.50 -10.09 -0.62
CA ARG A 102 2.23 -10.49 -0.01
C ARG A 102 2.47 -11.22 1.30
N PHE A 103 1.49 -11.11 2.19
CA PHE A 103 1.46 -11.76 3.49
C PHE A 103 0.06 -12.31 3.71
N SER A 104 -0.07 -13.53 4.22
CA SER A 104 -1.36 -14.11 4.59
C SER A 104 -1.32 -14.43 6.08
N GLY A 105 -2.39 -14.09 6.81
CA GLY A 105 -2.56 -14.48 8.20
C GLY A 105 -3.44 -15.73 8.35
N THR A 106 -3.57 -16.20 9.58
CA THR A 106 -4.43 -17.34 9.93
C THR A 106 -5.86 -17.09 9.46
N GLY A 107 -6.45 -18.06 8.75
CA GLY A 107 -7.79 -17.93 8.15
C GLY A 107 -7.82 -17.15 6.83
N GLY A 108 -6.66 -16.78 6.27
CA GLY A 108 -6.56 -16.14 4.96
C GLY A 108 -6.81 -14.63 4.97
N TYR A 109 -6.62 -14.00 6.14
CA TYR A 109 -6.67 -12.55 6.33
C TYR A 109 -5.34 -12.08 6.90
N ALA A 110 -4.61 -11.20 6.21
CA ALA A 110 -3.66 -10.33 6.89
C ALA A 110 -4.34 -8.99 7.18
N THR A 111 -4.73 -8.82 8.43
CA THR A 111 -5.23 -7.55 8.97
C THR A 111 -4.11 -7.01 9.86
N PRO A 112 -3.63 -5.77 9.67
CA PRO A 112 -2.77 -5.14 10.67
C PRO A 112 -3.50 -5.17 12.02
N PRO A 113 -2.96 -5.80 13.07
CA PRO A 113 -3.63 -5.74 14.37
C PRO A 113 -3.66 -4.28 14.82
N PRO A 114 -4.75 -3.81 15.46
CA PRO A 114 -4.75 -2.49 16.09
C PRO A 114 -3.57 -2.41 17.07
N SER A 115 -2.93 -1.23 17.15
CA SER A 115 -1.86 -0.98 18.11
C SER A 115 -2.35 -1.31 19.54
N PRO A 116 -1.73 -2.25 20.27
CA PRO A 116 -2.20 -2.59 21.61
C PRO A 116 -1.88 -1.42 22.55
N SER A 117 -2.92 -0.79 23.11
CA SER A 117 -2.79 0.31 24.07
C SER A 117 -2.40 -0.12 25.47
N THR A 118 -2.26 -1.42 25.74
CA THR A 118 -1.71 -1.93 27.01
C THR A 118 -1.31 -3.40 26.84
N ILE A 119 -0.06 -3.76 27.14
CA ILE A 119 0.40 -5.16 27.19
C ILE A 119 0.65 -5.53 28.66
N PRO A 120 -0.25 -6.28 29.31
CA PRO A 120 0.07 -6.96 30.56
C PRO A 120 0.57 -8.38 30.30
N GLY A 121 1.84 -8.64 30.63
CA GLY A 121 2.36 -9.97 30.99
C GLY A 121 2.57 -11.00 29.85
N PRO A 122 3.39 -12.03 30.09
CA PRO A 122 4.21 -12.63 29.04
C PRO A 122 3.47 -13.75 28.29
N ALA A 123 3.04 -13.47 27.07
CA ALA A 123 2.77 -14.48 26.06
C ALA A 123 3.89 -14.44 25.00
N PRO A 124 4.56 -15.58 24.72
CA PRO A 124 5.49 -15.66 23.61
C PRO A 124 4.70 -15.60 22.29
N TRP A 125 5.36 -15.32 21.17
CA TRP A 125 4.85 -15.42 19.78
C TRP A 125 3.78 -14.40 19.31
N ILE A 126 4.12 -13.12 19.28
CA ILE A 126 3.99 -12.20 18.12
C ILE A 126 4.47 -10.83 18.62
N ALA A 127 5.79 -10.73 18.75
CA ALA A 127 6.44 -9.45 18.90
C ALA A 127 6.85 -8.98 17.50
N TRP A 128 6.20 -7.93 17.02
CA TRP A 128 6.77 -7.04 16.03
C TRP A 128 8.06 -6.45 16.61
N ALA A 129 9.17 -7.19 16.51
CA ALA A 129 10.48 -6.67 16.85
C ALA A 129 11.02 -5.92 15.63
N CYS A 130 10.80 -4.61 15.60
CA CYS A 130 11.82 -3.73 15.06
C CYS A 130 13.10 -4.00 15.89
N PRO A 131 14.24 -4.38 15.31
CA PRO A 131 15.46 -4.48 16.09
C PRO A 131 15.76 -3.09 16.64
N ARG A 132 15.62 -2.92 17.95
CA ARG A 132 16.07 -1.73 18.67
C ARG A 132 17.56 -1.61 18.45
N ALA A 133 17.97 -0.71 17.55
CA ALA A 133 19.36 -0.30 17.44
C ALA A 133 19.80 0.20 18.82
N ARG A 134 20.74 -0.53 19.44
CA ARG A 134 21.51 -0.05 20.59
C ARG A 134 22.48 0.99 20.03
N TRP A 135 22.23 2.26 20.32
CA TRP A 135 23.32 3.24 20.32
C TRP A 135 24.03 3.10 21.66
N THR A 136 25.34 2.84 21.58
CA THR A 136 26.28 2.78 22.71
C THR A 136 26.35 4.09 23.46
#